data_AF-A0A6I6SRV7-F1
#
_entry.id   AF-A0A6I6SRV7-F1
#
_cell.length_a   1.000
_cell.length_b   1.000
_cell.length_c   1.000
_cell.angle_alpha   90.00
_cell.angle_beta   90.00
_cell.angle_gamma   90.00
#
_symmetry.space_group_name_H-M   'P 1'
#
loop_
_entity.id
_entity.type
_entity.pdbx_description
1 polymer ?
#
loop_
_entity_poly.entity_id
_entity_poly.type
_entity_poly.pdbx_seq_one_letter_code
_entity_poly.pdbx_strand_id
1 'polypeptide(L)'
;MKLLDNLTVRASWFLVLLFFGAMLIVLSALGLYALQQGSHAVAAMAPHAGESGAAYQASFSATADLMRLAIVAVLAGSAVVMGVVVWGISTNVLRPLARLVGYFESLAQGDLSQPVENRGNNEIGRLFTSLRRMQDGLSGTVGTVRSSSEGIYVGAQDIAEGNGELSSRTEQQAASLAETASSMEELASTVEQNADNARQASQLAAEASRTAVQGGEVVGEVVATMHDISESSHKVSDIIGVIDTIAFQTNILALNASVEAARAGEHGRGFAVVAQEVRNLAGRSASAAGEIRTLIQASLEKVDVGTARVDQAGQTMNEIVAAVQRVSDIMDEIASASLEQSNGISQVNQAVTQMDQVIQQNAALVQQAATAATQLEAEAARLREAVLRFRLTGQHGEPVRAAATKRNAVKALAAPVGHDPRPAERKPRGAMNTSKSNEEEEWASF
;
A
#
# COMPACT_ATOMS: atom_id res chain seq x y z
N MET A 1 -35.14 59.65 42.95
CA MET A 1 -34.74 58.24 43.22
C MET A 1 -33.39 57.85 42.58
N LYS A 2 -32.96 58.42 41.43
CA LYS A 2 -31.64 58.13 40.82
C LYS A 2 -30.38 58.46 41.67
N LEU A 3 -30.51 59.26 42.73
CA LEU A 3 -29.40 59.56 43.66
C LEU A 3 -29.09 58.38 44.61
N LEU A 4 -30.00 57.42 44.75
CA LEU A 4 -29.81 56.24 45.62
C LEU A 4 -29.14 55.06 44.92
N ASP A 5 -29.16 55.02 43.58
CA ASP A 5 -28.68 53.87 42.80
C ASP A 5 -27.15 53.71 42.85
N ASN A 6 -26.40 54.80 43.13
CA ASN A 6 -24.95 54.80 43.26
C ASN A 6 -24.45 54.94 44.71
N LEU A 7 -25.34 54.81 45.70
CA LEU A 7 -24.96 54.94 47.09
C LEU A 7 -24.13 53.69 47.48
N THR A 8 -22.82 53.88 47.69
CA THR A 8 -21.97 52.77 48.15
C THR A 8 -22.53 52.19 49.44
N VAL A 9 -22.37 50.88 49.66
CA VAL A 9 -22.78 50.22 50.92
C VAL A 9 -22.26 50.99 52.14
N ARG A 10 -21.04 51.54 52.04
CA ARG A 10 -20.44 52.42 53.06
C ARG A 10 -21.25 53.69 53.30
N ALA A 11 -21.71 54.37 52.25
CA ALA A 11 -22.51 55.58 52.35
C ALA A 11 -23.93 55.31 52.87
N SER A 12 -24.57 54.20 52.46
CA SER A 12 -25.89 53.79 52.97
C SER A 12 -25.88 53.54 54.47
N TRP A 13 -24.91 52.76 54.96
CA TRP A 13 -24.77 52.47 56.39
C TRP A 13 -24.35 53.70 57.20
N PHE A 14 -23.48 54.54 56.65
CA PHE A 14 -23.13 55.81 57.28
C PHE A 14 -24.34 56.73 57.43
N LEU A 15 -25.22 56.79 56.42
CA LEU A 15 -26.45 57.58 56.46
C LEU A 15 -27.45 57.05 57.50
N VAL A 16 -27.59 55.73 57.61
CA VAL A 16 -28.40 55.09 58.67
C VAL A 16 -27.85 55.42 60.06
N LEU A 17 -26.54 55.25 60.28
CA LEU A 17 -25.91 55.55 61.56
C LEU A 17 -25.97 57.04 61.90
N LEU A 18 -25.82 57.93 60.90
CA LEU A 18 -25.97 59.36 61.06
C LEU A 18 -27.40 59.73 61.45
N PHE A 19 -28.41 59.12 60.82
CA PHE A 19 -29.82 59.35 61.17
C PHE A 19 -30.11 58.92 62.61
N PHE A 20 -29.72 57.69 63.01
CA PHE A 20 -29.92 57.21 64.38
C PHE A 20 -29.11 57.99 65.41
N GLY A 21 -27.88 58.39 65.06
CA GLY A 21 -27.03 59.25 65.89
C GLY A 21 -27.65 60.64 66.09
N ALA A 22 -28.13 61.27 65.02
CA ALA A 22 -28.81 62.57 65.09
C ALA A 22 -30.11 62.47 65.91
N MET A 23 -30.89 61.40 65.74
CA MET A 23 -32.11 61.16 66.53
C MET A 23 -31.78 61.03 68.03
N LEU A 24 -30.73 60.27 68.37
CA LEU A 24 -30.25 60.14 69.76
C LEU A 24 -29.77 61.48 70.34
N ILE A 25 -29.05 62.27 69.56
CA ILE A 25 -28.59 63.61 69.98
C ILE A 25 -29.79 64.53 70.23
N VAL A 26 -30.77 64.58 69.33
CA VAL A 26 -31.97 65.41 69.48
C VAL A 26 -32.79 64.99 70.71
N LEU A 27 -33.02 63.69 70.92
CA LEU A 27 -33.72 63.18 72.10
C LEU A 27 -32.98 63.50 73.40
N SER A 28 -31.65 63.35 73.38
CA SER A 28 -30.80 63.67 74.54
C SER A 28 -30.78 65.17 74.83
N ALA A 29 -30.74 66.01 73.79
CA ALA A 29 -30.80 67.47 73.91
C ALA A 29 -32.15 67.94 74.46
N LEU A 30 -33.26 67.36 73.99
CA LEU A 30 -34.60 67.58 74.55
C LEU A 30 -34.67 67.17 76.02
N GLY A 31 -34.10 66.02 76.37
CA GLY A 31 -34.01 65.55 77.76
C GLY A 31 -33.20 66.50 78.65
N LEU A 32 -32.04 66.97 78.18
CA LEU A 32 -31.21 67.94 78.90
C LEU A 32 -31.90 69.30 79.03
N TYR A 33 -32.57 69.76 77.98
CA TYR A 33 -33.36 71.00 77.99
C TYR A 33 -34.51 70.93 78.99
N ALA A 34 -35.27 69.83 79.00
CA ALA A 34 -36.34 69.60 79.97
C ALA A 34 -35.82 69.56 81.42
N LEU A 35 -34.67 68.90 81.66
CA LEU A 35 -34.01 68.89 82.96
C LEU A 35 -33.53 70.28 83.39
N GLN A 36 -32.96 71.06 82.46
CA GLN A 36 -32.50 72.42 82.73
C GLN A 36 -33.69 73.34 83.04
N GLN A 37 -34.76 73.30 82.24
CA GLN A 37 -35.96 74.10 82.46
C GLN A 37 -36.67 73.71 83.77
N GLY A 38 -36.76 72.40 84.06
CA GLY A 38 -37.25 71.91 85.35
C GLY A 38 -36.42 72.42 86.53
N SER A 39 -35.09 72.44 86.40
CA SER A 39 -34.21 72.95 87.45
C SER A 39 -34.37 74.45 87.70
N HIS A 40 -34.57 75.26 86.65
CA HIS A 40 -34.86 76.70 86.76
C HIS A 40 -36.24 76.96 87.35
N ALA A 41 -37.27 76.19 86.98
CA ALA A 41 -38.61 76.33 87.52
C ALA A 41 -38.66 76.00 89.02
N VAL A 42 -38.00 74.92 89.45
CA VAL A 42 -37.89 74.55 90.87
C VAL A 42 -37.06 75.58 91.64
N ALA A 43 -35.98 76.11 91.07
CA ALA A 43 -35.19 77.17 91.68
C ALA A 43 -35.94 78.51 91.84
N ALA A 44 -36.84 78.84 90.90
CA ALA A 44 -37.68 80.03 90.98
C ALA A 44 -38.80 79.93 92.03
N MET A 45 -39.28 78.72 92.34
CA MET A 45 -40.31 78.47 93.37
C MET A 45 -39.76 78.33 94.78
N ALA A 46 -38.47 77.97 94.91
CA ALA A 46 -37.80 77.77 96.19
C ALA A 46 -37.87 78.96 97.19
N PRO A 47 -37.71 80.24 96.80
CA PRO A 47 -37.77 81.36 97.75
C PRO A 47 -39.18 81.62 98.32
N HIS A 48 -40.24 80.98 97.79
CA HIS A 48 -41.62 81.15 98.27
C HIS A 48 -42.14 79.95 99.08
N ALA A 49 -41.34 78.89 99.25
CA ALA A 49 -41.78 77.59 99.78
C ALA A 49 -41.20 77.22 101.17
N GLY A 50 -40.51 78.13 101.87
CA GLY A 50 -39.97 77.90 103.22
C GLY A 50 -38.92 76.77 103.29
N GLU A 51 -38.68 76.20 104.49
CA GLU A 51 -37.70 75.10 104.71
C GLU A 51 -37.98 73.86 103.84
N SER A 52 -39.25 73.61 103.49
CA SER A 52 -39.64 72.48 102.62
C SER A 52 -39.26 72.69 101.15
N GLY A 53 -39.14 73.93 100.68
CA GLY A 53 -38.73 74.27 99.32
C GLY A 53 -37.25 73.98 99.04
N ALA A 54 -36.37 74.25 100.01
CA ALA A 54 -34.94 73.98 99.88
C ALA A 54 -34.64 72.48 99.81
N ALA A 55 -35.36 71.66 100.59
CA ALA A 55 -35.24 70.20 100.53
C ALA A 55 -35.77 69.61 99.20
N TYR A 56 -36.85 70.18 98.66
CA TYR A 56 -37.39 69.78 97.34
C TYR A 56 -36.44 70.19 96.20
N GLN A 57 -35.83 71.37 96.29
CA GLN A 57 -34.83 71.81 95.32
C GLN A 57 -33.57 70.95 95.34
N ALA A 58 -33.07 70.58 96.53
CA ALA A 58 -31.90 69.72 96.67
C ALA A 58 -32.13 68.29 96.16
N SER A 59 -33.32 67.72 96.42
CA SER A 59 -33.69 66.39 95.90
C SER A 59 -33.94 66.40 94.38
N PHE A 60 -34.52 67.47 93.84
CA PHE A 60 -34.67 67.65 92.40
C PHE A 60 -33.32 67.82 91.69
N SER A 61 -32.40 68.62 92.24
CA SER A 61 -31.06 68.80 91.64
C SER A 61 -30.25 67.50 91.67
N ALA A 62 -30.30 66.73 92.77
CA ALA A 62 -29.63 65.43 92.84
C ALA A 62 -30.20 64.43 91.82
N THR A 63 -31.53 64.40 91.65
CA THR A 63 -32.19 63.54 90.65
C THR A 63 -31.88 64.00 89.22
N ALA A 64 -31.85 65.31 88.98
CA ALA A 64 -31.52 65.90 87.68
C ALA A 64 -30.07 65.65 87.28
N ASP A 65 -29.11 65.70 88.21
CA ASP A 65 -27.71 65.39 87.95
C ASP A 65 -27.49 63.88 87.67
N LEU A 66 -28.20 63.00 88.38
CA LEU A 66 -28.21 61.57 88.07
C LEU A 66 -28.78 61.32 86.65
N MET A 67 -29.89 61.97 86.29
CA MET A 67 -30.46 61.86 84.94
C MET A 67 -29.55 62.46 83.85
N ARG A 68 -28.85 63.57 84.12
CA ARG A 68 -27.83 64.12 83.21
C ARG A 68 -26.69 63.14 82.98
N LEU A 69 -26.16 62.53 84.04
CA LEU A 69 -25.10 61.53 83.94
C LEU A 69 -25.58 60.30 83.16
N ALA A 70 -26.82 59.86 83.37
CA ALA A 70 -27.43 58.78 82.60
C ALA A 70 -27.57 59.11 81.10
N ILE A 71 -28.02 60.32 80.75
CA ILE A 71 -28.10 60.77 79.34
C ILE A 71 -26.71 60.80 78.69
N VAL A 72 -25.70 61.33 79.39
CA VAL A 72 -24.31 61.35 78.89
C VAL A 72 -23.74 59.93 78.74
N ALA A 73 -24.03 59.03 79.69
CA ALA A 73 -23.60 57.63 79.62
C ALA A 73 -24.26 56.88 78.44
N VAL A 74 -25.54 57.12 78.16
CA VAL A 74 -26.24 56.56 77.00
C VAL A 74 -25.66 57.10 75.69
N LEU A 75 -25.39 58.40 75.61
CA LEU A 75 -24.74 59.01 74.45
C LEU A 75 -23.34 58.41 74.22
N ALA A 76 -22.51 58.33 75.25
CA ALA A 76 -21.17 57.74 75.17
C ALA A 76 -21.23 56.24 74.79
N GLY A 77 -22.12 55.47 75.40
CA GLY A 77 -22.34 54.06 75.07
C GLY A 77 -22.80 53.86 73.63
N SER A 78 -23.72 54.70 73.14
CA SER A 78 -24.18 54.66 71.75
C SER A 78 -23.07 55.00 70.75
N ALA A 79 -22.18 55.94 71.08
CA ALA A 79 -21.02 56.27 70.25
C ALA A 79 -20.02 55.10 70.16
N VAL A 80 -19.79 54.40 71.29
CA VAL A 80 -18.94 53.19 71.31
C VAL A 80 -19.56 52.08 70.47
N VAL A 81 -20.86 51.81 70.62
CA VAL A 81 -21.58 50.80 69.82
C VAL A 81 -21.53 51.14 68.34
N MET A 82 -21.74 52.41 67.98
CA MET A 82 -21.62 52.89 66.60
C MET A 82 -20.22 52.66 66.04
N GLY A 83 -19.17 52.95 66.82
CA GLY A 83 -17.78 52.67 66.46
C GLY A 83 -17.51 51.18 66.21
N VAL A 84 -18.00 50.30 67.10
CA VAL A 84 -17.87 48.84 66.96
C VAL A 84 -18.61 48.31 65.72
N VAL A 85 -19.82 48.82 65.45
CA VAL A 85 -20.59 48.45 64.25
C VAL A 85 -19.89 48.90 62.97
N VAL A 86 -19.42 50.14 62.90
CA VAL A 86 -18.67 50.65 61.73
C VAL A 86 -17.39 49.83 61.52
N TRP A 87 -16.66 49.55 62.60
CA TRP A 87 -15.45 48.75 62.54
C TRP A 87 -15.76 47.33 62.04
N GLY A 88 -16.75 46.66 62.63
CA GLY A 88 -17.16 45.30 62.29
C GLY A 88 -17.67 45.16 60.85
N ILE A 89 -18.49 46.09 60.35
CA ILE A 89 -18.94 46.11 58.95
C ILE A 89 -17.76 46.37 58.02
N SER A 90 -16.87 47.30 58.35
CA SER A 90 -15.69 47.61 57.54
C SER A 90 -14.75 46.42 57.41
N THR A 91 -14.46 45.73 58.51
CA THR A 91 -13.53 44.58 58.53
C THR A 91 -14.16 43.28 58.01
N ASN A 92 -15.43 43.00 58.29
CA ASN A 92 -16.06 41.73 57.95
C ASN A 92 -16.89 41.76 56.65
N VAL A 93 -17.25 42.94 56.12
CA VAL A 93 -18.07 43.06 54.90
C VAL A 93 -17.34 43.86 53.81
N LEU A 94 -16.97 45.12 54.06
CA LEU A 94 -16.42 46.00 53.02
C LEU A 94 -15.04 45.58 52.53
N ARG A 95 -14.09 45.30 53.43
CA ARG A 95 -12.73 44.86 53.06
C ARG A 95 -12.72 43.52 52.29
N PRO A 96 -13.48 42.49 52.71
CA PRO A 96 -13.57 41.24 51.95
C PRO A 96 -14.22 41.40 50.57
N LEU A 97 -15.27 42.22 50.44
CA LEU A 97 -15.89 42.50 49.15
C LEU A 97 -14.92 43.21 48.19
N ALA A 98 -14.12 44.17 48.68
CA ALA A 98 -13.08 44.80 47.88
C ALA A 98 -12.02 43.80 47.37
N ARG A 99 -11.64 42.82 48.20
CA ARG A 99 -10.76 41.72 47.75
C ARG A 99 -11.41 40.83 46.69
N LEU A 100 -12.70 40.48 46.85
CA LEU A 100 -13.44 39.72 45.84
C LEU A 100 -13.44 40.44 44.49
N VAL A 101 -13.65 41.75 44.47
CA VAL A 101 -13.56 42.57 43.24
C VAL A 101 -12.16 42.45 42.62
N GLY A 102 -11.10 42.54 43.42
CA GLY A 102 -9.73 42.33 42.94
C GLY A 102 -9.52 40.95 42.30
N TYR A 103 -10.07 39.88 42.87
CA TYR A 103 -10.01 38.56 42.23
C TYR A 103 -10.80 38.49 40.92
N PHE A 104 -11.96 39.14 40.82
CA PHE A 104 -12.71 39.22 39.56
C PHE A 104 -11.95 40.01 38.49
N GLU A 105 -11.29 41.10 38.87
CA GLU A 105 -10.42 41.87 37.97
C GLU A 105 -9.24 41.01 37.46
N SER A 106 -8.58 40.26 38.35
CA SER A 106 -7.54 39.30 37.96
C SER A 106 -8.07 38.22 37.02
N LEU A 107 -9.24 37.63 37.32
CA LEU A 107 -9.89 36.63 36.44
C LEU A 107 -10.22 37.20 35.07
N ALA A 108 -10.74 38.43 35.00
CA ALA A 108 -11.07 39.11 33.75
C ALA A 108 -9.83 39.42 32.90
N GLN A 109 -8.67 39.60 33.53
CA GLN A 109 -7.37 39.76 32.86
C GLN A 109 -6.72 38.41 32.49
N GLY A 110 -7.35 37.28 32.83
CA GLY A 110 -6.85 35.93 32.56
C GLY A 110 -5.90 35.38 33.63
N ASP A 111 -5.70 36.05 34.76
CA ASP A 111 -4.89 35.52 35.85
C ASP A 111 -5.71 34.55 36.74
N LEU A 112 -5.56 33.25 36.48
CA LEU A 112 -6.15 32.16 37.27
C LEU A 112 -5.13 31.56 38.26
N SER A 113 -3.93 32.12 38.35
CA SER A 113 -2.83 31.55 39.14
C SER A 113 -2.91 31.87 40.62
N GLN A 114 -3.69 32.90 40.97
CA GLN A 114 -3.80 33.36 42.35
C GLN A 114 -4.82 32.53 43.13
N PRO A 115 -4.43 31.89 44.25
CA PRO A 115 -5.37 31.12 45.06
C PRO A 115 -6.40 32.04 45.72
N VAL A 116 -7.67 31.71 45.55
CA VAL A 116 -8.78 32.39 46.25
C VAL A 116 -8.76 31.98 47.72
N GLU A 117 -8.67 32.96 48.60
CA GLU A 117 -8.63 32.78 50.06
C GLU A 117 -9.90 32.04 50.57
N ASN A 118 -9.73 31.09 51.50
CA ASN A 118 -10.85 30.43 52.15
C ASN A 118 -11.28 31.22 53.39
N ARG A 119 -12.53 31.70 53.43
CA ARG A 119 -12.96 32.67 54.43
C ARG A 119 -14.28 32.31 55.11
N GLY A 120 -14.25 31.39 56.07
CA GLY A 120 -15.38 31.09 56.96
C GLY A 120 -16.68 30.68 56.23
N ASN A 121 -17.78 30.51 56.98
CA ASN A 121 -19.03 29.96 56.47
C ASN A 121 -20.20 30.96 56.39
N ASN A 122 -19.93 32.26 56.47
CA ASN A 122 -20.95 33.29 56.29
C ASN A 122 -21.25 33.58 54.81
N GLU A 123 -22.20 34.46 54.53
CA GLU A 123 -22.63 34.84 53.18
C GLU A 123 -21.46 35.32 52.31
N ILE A 124 -20.52 36.06 52.90
CA ILE A 124 -19.30 36.50 52.23
C ILE A 124 -18.38 35.32 51.92
N GLY A 125 -18.17 34.41 52.88
CA GLY A 125 -17.40 33.17 52.68
C GLY A 125 -17.95 32.28 51.58
N ARG A 126 -19.28 32.23 51.43
CA ARG A 126 -19.95 31.55 50.31
C ARG A 126 -19.59 32.19 48.96
N LEU A 127 -19.46 33.52 48.87
CA LEU A 127 -19.00 34.19 47.66
C LEU A 127 -17.57 33.81 47.29
N PHE A 128 -16.65 33.78 48.26
CA PHE A 128 -15.27 33.29 48.05
C PHE A 128 -15.26 31.83 47.57
N THR A 129 -16.07 30.97 48.19
CA THR A 129 -16.19 29.56 47.79
C THR A 129 -16.71 29.41 46.36
N SER A 130 -17.75 30.16 45.97
CA SER A 130 -18.30 30.15 44.62
C SER A 130 -17.30 30.67 43.59
N LEU A 131 -16.58 31.75 43.91
CA LEU A 131 -15.51 32.30 43.08
C LEU A 131 -14.39 31.28 42.87
N ARG A 132 -13.97 30.57 43.92
CA ARG A 132 -12.99 29.49 43.82
C ARG A 132 -13.46 28.38 42.89
N ARG A 133 -14.71 27.91 43.02
CA ARG A 133 -15.26 26.89 42.11
C ARG A 133 -15.28 27.36 40.65
N MET A 134 -15.59 28.64 40.41
CA MET A 134 -15.54 29.22 39.07
C MET A 134 -14.11 29.28 38.53
N GLN A 135 -13.14 29.68 39.35
CA GLN A 135 -11.72 29.65 38.99
C GLN A 135 -11.24 28.23 38.69
N ASP A 136 -11.55 27.25 39.55
CA ASP A 136 -11.17 25.85 39.38
C ASP A 136 -11.75 25.27 38.07
N GLY A 137 -13.02 25.54 37.77
CA GLY A 137 -13.67 25.10 36.53
C GLY A 137 -13.08 25.74 35.27
N LEU A 138 -12.77 27.05 35.32
CA LEU A 138 -12.14 27.76 34.21
C LEU A 138 -10.69 27.30 34.00
N SER A 139 -9.94 27.11 35.08
CA SER A 139 -8.57 26.58 35.08
C SER A 139 -8.52 25.18 34.47
N GLY A 140 -9.44 24.29 34.87
CA GLY A 140 -9.59 22.96 34.29
C GLY A 140 -9.89 23.01 32.79
N THR A 141 -10.84 23.84 32.38
CA THR A 141 -11.22 24.01 30.96
C THR A 141 -10.04 24.51 30.12
N VAL A 142 -9.34 25.55 30.58
CA VAL A 142 -8.13 26.10 29.91
C VAL A 142 -7.04 25.03 29.82
N GLY A 143 -6.82 24.26 30.90
CA GLY A 143 -5.87 23.16 30.93
C GLY A 143 -6.17 22.08 29.89
N THR A 144 -7.45 21.66 29.80
CA THR A 144 -7.90 20.71 28.77
C THR A 144 -7.69 21.26 27.37
N VAL A 145 -8.12 22.49 27.08
CA VAL A 145 -7.94 23.10 25.74
C VAL A 145 -6.47 23.17 25.36
N ARG A 146 -5.58 23.55 26.30
CA ARG A 146 -4.13 23.61 26.05
C ARG A 146 -3.56 22.22 25.74
N SER A 147 -3.90 21.21 26.53
CA SER A 147 -3.44 19.83 26.32
C SER A 147 -3.96 19.25 25.00
N SER A 148 -5.24 19.49 24.67
CA SER A 148 -5.84 19.04 23.41
C SER A 148 -5.24 19.74 22.21
N SER A 149 -4.96 21.04 22.30
CA SER A 149 -4.32 21.80 21.20
C SER A 149 -2.91 21.30 20.93
N GLU A 150 -2.12 21.00 21.97
CA GLU A 150 -0.80 20.39 21.81
C GLU A 150 -0.89 19.01 21.15
N GLY A 151 -1.87 18.19 21.57
CA GLY A 151 -2.11 16.89 20.94
C GLY A 151 -2.50 16.99 19.47
N ILE A 152 -3.35 17.96 19.09
CA ILE A 152 -3.70 18.22 17.69
C ILE A 152 -2.47 18.68 16.91
N TYR A 153 -1.63 19.55 17.49
CA TYR A 153 -0.42 20.05 16.85
C TYR A 153 0.56 18.91 16.52
N VAL A 154 0.87 18.05 17.50
CA VAL A 154 1.74 16.88 17.30
C VAL A 154 1.12 15.92 16.28
N GLY A 155 -0.18 15.62 16.40
CA GLY A 155 -0.87 14.74 15.45
C GLY A 155 -0.88 15.28 14.02
N ALA A 156 -1.00 16.60 13.84
CA ALA A 156 -0.90 17.24 12.53
C ALA A 156 0.51 17.12 11.92
N GLN A 157 1.56 17.25 12.73
CA GLN A 157 2.94 17.02 12.29
C GLN A 157 3.19 15.57 11.87
N ASP A 158 2.68 14.61 12.65
CA ASP A 158 2.79 13.18 12.31
C ASP A 158 2.07 12.87 10.98
N ILE A 159 0.89 13.46 10.74
CA ILE A 159 0.18 13.34 9.46
C ILE A 159 1.00 13.95 8.33
N ALA A 160 1.61 15.12 8.53
CA ALA A 160 2.42 15.78 7.50
C ALA A 160 3.65 14.94 7.13
N GLU A 161 4.36 14.38 8.12
CA GLU A 161 5.50 13.47 7.88
C GLU A 161 5.05 12.20 7.15
N GLY A 162 3.98 11.56 7.61
CA GLY A 162 3.41 10.36 6.97
C GLY A 162 2.95 10.62 5.53
N ASN A 163 2.41 11.80 5.24
CA ASN A 163 2.08 12.19 3.88
C ASN A 163 3.30 12.40 2.99
N GLY A 164 4.41 12.91 3.53
CA GLY A 164 5.67 13.00 2.81
C GLY A 164 6.17 11.63 2.35
N GLU A 165 6.11 10.63 3.25
CA GLU A 165 6.43 9.24 2.92
C GLU A 165 5.47 8.67 1.87
N LEU A 166 4.15 8.90 2.04
CA LEU A 166 3.14 8.44 1.08
C LEU A 166 3.34 9.06 -0.30
N SER A 167 3.71 10.34 -0.40
CA SER A 167 4.07 11.01 -1.65
C SER A 167 5.24 10.30 -2.33
N SER A 168 6.34 10.08 -1.59
CA SER A 168 7.53 9.43 -2.14
C SER A 168 7.24 8.01 -2.63
N ARG A 169 6.42 7.25 -1.89
CA ARG A 169 5.99 5.91 -2.32
C ARG A 169 5.08 5.95 -3.55
N THR A 170 4.19 6.95 -3.64
CA THR A 170 3.31 7.14 -4.80
C THR A 170 4.12 7.48 -6.05
N GLU A 171 5.14 8.34 -5.93
CA GLU A 171 6.08 8.65 -7.02
C GLU A 171 6.89 7.42 -7.45
N GLN A 172 7.39 6.63 -6.51
CA GLN A 172 8.11 5.40 -6.82
C GLN A 172 7.20 4.36 -7.50
N GLN A 173 5.94 4.25 -7.07
CA GLN A 173 4.96 3.40 -7.73
C GLN A 173 4.66 3.87 -9.15
N ALA A 174 4.55 5.18 -9.38
CA ALA A 174 4.35 5.73 -10.72
C ALA A 174 5.52 5.37 -11.65
N ALA A 175 6.76 5.51 -11.17
CA ALA A 175 7.94 5.12 -11.94
C ALA A 175 7.97 3.61 -12.26
N SER A 176 7.66 2.77 -11.28
CA SER A 176 7.61 1.31 -11.46
C SER A 176 6.50 0.89 -12.43
N LEU A 177 5.35 1.59 -12.39
CA LEU A 177 4.23 1.33 -13.28
C LEU A 177 4.57 1.75 -14.71
N ALA A 178 5.28 2.87 -14.91
CA ALA A 178 5.76 3.29 -16.23
C ALA A 178 6.74 2.28 -16.85
N GLU A 179 7.68 1.74 -16.06
CA GLU A 179 8.58 0.68 -16.51
C GLU A 179 7.83 -0.62 -16.84
N THR A 180 6.82 -0.97 -16.04
CA THR A 180 5.94 -2.11 -16.30
C THR A 180 5.14 -1.92 -17.58
N ALA A 181 4.61 -0.72 -17.83
CA ALA A 181 3.88 -0.39 -19.05
C ALA A 181 4.78 -0.51 -20.29
N SER A 182 6.00 0.04 -20.23
CA SER A 182 6.99 -0.09 -21.30
C SER A 182 7.36 -1.55 -21.58
N SER A 183 7.60 -2.34 -20.53
CA SER A 183 7.87 -3.79 -20.67
C SER A 183 6.69 -4.53 -21.30
N MET A 184 5.46 -4.13 -20.99
CA MET A 184 4.25 -4.73 -21.56
C MET A 184 4.08 -4.39 -23.05
N GLU A 185 4.45 -3.18 -23.48
CA GLU A 185 4.45 -2.81 -24.91
C GLU A 185 5.49 -3.62 -25.69
N GLU A 186 6.70 -3.79 -25.15
CA GLU A 186 7.74 -4.63 -25.76
C GLU A 186 7.33 -6.10 -25.83
N LEU A 187 6.72 -6.63 -24.76
CA LEU A 187 6.16 -7.99 -24.75
C LEU A 187 5.03 -8.15 -25.77
N ALA A 188 4.13 -7.18 -25.88
CA ALA A 188 3.05 -7.21 -26.86
C ALA A 188 3.61 -7.29 -28.28
N SER A 189 4.59 -6.44 -28.61
CA SER A 189 5.27 -6.45 -29.91
C SER A 189 5.98 -7.78 -30.19
N THR A 190 6.65 -8.35 -29.19
CA THR A 190 7.38 -9.62 -29.35
C THR A 190 6.42 -10.79 -29.56
N VAL A 191 5.29 -10.82 -28.85
CA VAL A 191 4.27 -11.85 -28.99
C VAL A 191 3.57 -11.75 -30.36
N GLU A 192 3.29 -10.54 -30.84
CA GLU A 192 2.75 -10.33 -32.19
C GLU A 192 3.74 -10.81 -33.25
N GLN A 193 5.01 -10.46 -33.12
CA GLN A 193 6.07 -10.94 -34.01
C GLN A 193 6.20 -12.48 -33.98
N ASN A 194 6.06 -13.12 -32.81
CA ASN A 194 6.08 -14.58 -32.69
C ASN A 194 4.89 -15.23 -33.40
N ALA A 195 3.69 -14.65 -33.30
CA ALA A 195 2.52 -15.15 -34.01
C ALA A 195 2.71 -15.09 -35.53
N ASP A 196 3.28 -13.99 -36.04
CA ASP A 196 3.55 -13.83 -37.48
C ASP A 196 4.71 -14.73 -37.95
N ASN A 197 5.76 -14.90 -37.15
CA ASN A 197 6.84 -15.83 -37.45
C ASN A 197 6.34 -17.28 -37.51
N ALA A 198 5.46 -17.67 -36.58
CA ALA A 198 4.85 -19.00 -36.58
C ALA A 198 3.99 -19.23 -37.83
N ARG A 199 3.19 -18.25 -38.24
CA ARG A 199 2.42 -18.32 -39.51
C ARG A 199 3.32 -18.45 -40.73
N GLN A 200 4.40 -17.68 -40.80
CA GLN A 200 5.37 -17.77 -41.90
C GLN A 200 6.07 -19.14 -41.92
N ALA A 201 6.47 -19.65 -40.76
CA ALA A 201 7.08 -20.97 -40.65
C ALA A 201 6.11 -22.09 -41.06
N SER A 202 4.82 -22.00 -40.69
CA SER A 202 3.76 -22.93 -41.12
C SER A 202 3.60 -22.93 -42.65
N GLN A 203 3.61 -21.75 -43.29
CA GLN A 203 3.58 -21.64 -44.76
C GLN A 203 4.82 -22.26 -45.42
N LEU A 204 6.02 -22.02 -44.86
CA LEU A 204 7.26 -22.57 -45.37
C LEU A 204 7.31 -24.09 -45.23
N ALA A 205 6.80 -24.62 -44.11
CA ALA A 205 6.63 -26.05 -43.90
C ALA A 205 5.65 -26.66 -44.92
N ALA A 206 4.52 -26.01 -45.20
CA ALA A 206 3.59 -26.47 -46.23
C ALA A 206 4.21 -26.51 -47.65
N GLU A 207 5.08 -25.56 -47.98
CA GLU A 207 5.84 -25.57 -49.24
C GLU A 207 6.90 -26.69 -49.29
N ALA A 208 7.65 -26.88 -48.20
CA ALA A 208 8.60 -27.98 -48.09
C ALA A 208 7.91 -29.36 -48.18
N SER A 209 6.75 -29.51 -47.56
CA SER A 209 5.94 -30.74 -47.63
C SER A 209 5.50 -31.03 -49.07
N ARG A 210 4.98 -30.03 -49.79
CA ARG A 210 4.64 -30.18 -51.23
C ARG A 210 5.85 -30.59 -52.08
N THR A 211 7.02 -30.01 -51.81
CA THR A 211 8.26 -30.34 -52.52
C THR A 211 8.70 -31.78 -52.23
N ALA A 212 8.59 -32.23 -50.98
CA ALA A 212 8.92 -33.60 -50.59
C ALA A 212 7.94 -34.62 -51.20
N VAL A 213 6.63 -34.31 -51.26
CA VAL A 213 5.63 -35.14 -51.96
C VAL A 213 5.98 -35.27 -53.44
N GLN A 214 6.27 -34.16 -54.12
CA GLN A 214 6.67 -34.19 -55.53
C GLN A 214 8.00 -34.93 -55.75
N GLY A 215 8.94 -34.82 -54.81
CA GLY A 215 10.17 -35.61 -54.80
C GLY A 215 9.90 -37.11 -54.67
N GLY A 216 8.94 -37.49 -53.82
CA GLY A 216 8.47 -38.87 -53.68
C GLY A 216 7.84 -39.43 -54.96
N GLU A 217 7.05 -38.62 -55.68
CA GLU A 217 6.49 -39.00 -56.98
C GLU A 217 7.59 -39.30 -58.01
N VAL A 218 8.58 -38.41 -58.14
CA VAL A 218 9.72 -38.60 -59.05
C VAL A 218 10.52 -39.86 -58.69
N VAL A 219 10.75 -40.10 -57.40
CA VAL A 219 11.40 -41.33 -56.94
C VAL A 219 10.58 -42.57 -57.34
N GLY A 220 9.25 -42.52 -57.20
CA GLY A 220 8.34 -43.58 -57.64
C GLY A 220 8.45 -43.88 -59.13
N GLU A 221 8.56 -42.85 -59.99
CA GLU A 221 8.78 -43.02 -61.43
C GLU A 221 10.14 -43.69 -61.73
N VAL A 222 11.18 -43.37 -60.96
CA VAL A 222 12.51 -44.00 -61.10
C VAL A 222 12.46 -45.48 -60.70
N VAL A 223 11.75 -45.84 -59.63
CA VAL A 223 11.55 -47.25 -59.23
C VAL A 223 10.84 -48.03 -60.33
N ALA A 224 9.77 -47.48 -60.90
CA ALA A 224 9.05 -48.10 -62.01
C ALA A 224 9.98 -48.33 -63.22
N THR A 225 10.80 -47.33 -63.57
CA THR A 225 11.78 -47.45 -64.66
C THR A 225 12.84 -48.52 -64.39
N MET A 226 13.32 -48.64 -63.15
CA MET A 226 14.27 -49.70 -62.78
C MET A 226 13.64 -51.10 -62.88
N HIS A 227 12.36 -51.23 -62.54
CA HIS A 227 11.61 -52.48 -62.72
C HIS A 227 11.50 -52.86 -64.20
N ASP A 228 11.15 -51.90 -65.07
CA ASP A 228 11.09 -52.09 -66.53
C ASP A 228 12.46 -52.48 -67.13
N ILE A 229 13.55 -51.89 -66.65
CA ILE A 229 14.93 -52.24 -67.04
C ILE A 229 15.28 -53.66 -66.58
N SER A 230 14.89 -54.04 -65.36
CA SER A 230 15.12 -55.39 -64.83
C SER A 230 14.37 -56.44 -65.65
N GLU A 231 13.07 -56.22 -65.93
CA GLU A 231 12.26 -57.11 -66.76
C GLU A 231 12.85 -57.23 -68.19
N SER A 232 13.24 -56.11 -68.79
CA SER A 232 13.87 -56.09 -70.11
C SER A 232 15.20 -56.85 -70.12
N SER A 233 16.01 -56.72 -69.07
CA SER A 233 17.29 -57.42 -68.93
C SER A 233 17.10 -58.93 -68.76
N HIS A 234 16.07 -59.38 -68.04
CA HIS A 234 15.69 -60.79 -67.97
C HIS A 234 15.30 -61.36 -69.33
N LYS A 235 14.46 -60.65 -70.11
CA LYS A 235 14.12 -61.05 -71.48
C LYS A 235 15.35 -61.19 -72.37
N VAL A 236 16.31 -60.28 -72.25
CA VAL A 236 17.59 -60.38 -72.98
C VAL A 236 18.38 -61.62 -72.53
N SER A 237 18.46 -61.89 -71.23
CA SER A 237 19.12 -63.10 -70.69
C SER A 237 18.53 -64.39 -71.26
N ASP A 238 17.20 -64.48 -71.35
CA ASP A 238 16.49 -65.62 -71.94
C ASP A 238 16.83 -65.80 -73.43
N ILE A 239 16.85 -64.70 -74.20
CA ILE A 239 17.23 -64.71 -75.63
C ILE A 239 18.68 -65.20 -75.79
N ILE A 240 19.60 -64.75 -74.94
CA ILE A 240 21.00 -65.20 -74.96
C ILE A 240 21.09 -66.70 -74.59
N GLY A 241 20.23 -67.19 -73.70
CA GLY A 241 20.02 -68.63 -73.44
C GLY A 241 19.66 -69.43 -74.69
N VAL A 242 18.72 -68.91 -75.49
CA VAL A 242 18.32 -69.53 -76.76
C VAL A 242 19.48 -69.50 -77.78
N ILE A 243 20.20 -68.38 -77.90
CA ILE A 243 21.34 -68.24 -78.83
C ILE A 243 22.45 -69.24 -78.49
N ASP A 244 22.78 -69.42 -77.20
CA ASP A 244 23.75 -70.39 -76.74
C ASP A 244 23.31 -71.84 -77.05
N THR A 245 22.01 -72.12 -76.89
CA THR A 245 21.41 -73.41 -77.29
C THR A 245 21.53 -73.64 -78.81
N ILE A 246 21.26 -72.62 -79.63
CA ILE A 246 21.41 -72.69 -81.09
C ILE A 246 22.88 -72.90 -81.47
N ALA A 247 23.81 -72.20 -80.83
CA ALA A 247 25.25 -72.35 -81.05
C ALA A 247 25.70 -73.78 -80.71
N PHE A 248 25.23 -74.34 -79.59
CA PHE A 248 25.50 -75.73 -79.22
C PHE A 248 24.93 -76.72 -80.24
N GLN A 249 23.67 -76.57 -80.64
CA GLN A 249 23.05 -77.42 -81.68
C GLN A 249 23.81 -77.34 -83.01
N THR A 250 24.21 -76.14 -83.43
CA THR A 250 24.99 -75.91 -84.66
C THR A 250 26.37 -76.57 -84.56
N ASN A 251 27.03 -76.53 -83.42
CA ASN A 251 28.30 -77.21 -83.16
C ASN A 251 28.16 -78.74 -83.27
N ILE A 252 27.06 -79.32 -82.76
CA ILE A 252 26.77 -80.76 -82.90
C ILE A 252 26.46 -81.14 -84.36
N LEU A 253 25.65 -80.34 -85.06
CA LEU A 253 25.34 -80.51 -86.48
C LEU A 253 26.62 -80.46 -87.34
N ALA A 254 27.49 -79.49 -87.08
CA ALA A 254 28.76 -79.34 -87.77
C ALA A 254 29.71 -80.51 -87.48
N LEU A 255 29.77 -80.99 -86.23
CA LEU A 255 30.53 -82.19 -85.89
C LEU A 255 30.02 -83.43 -86.65
N ASN A 256 28.70 -83.64 -86.68
CA ASN A 256 28.09 -84.75 -87.43
C ASN A 256 28.41 -84.64 -88.94
N ALA A 257 28.35 -83.43 -89.50
CA ALA A 257 28.73 -83.18 -90.89
C ALA A 257 30.22 -83.43 -91.16
N SER A 258 31.12 -83.03 -90.25
CA SER A 258 32.56 -83.33 -90.35
C SER A 258 32.82 -84.84 -90.33
N VAL A 259 32.10 -85.60 -89.49
CA VAL A 259 32.20 -87.06 -89.44
C VAL A 259 31.72 -87.70 -90.75
N GLU A 260 30.57 -87.28 -91.28
CA GLU A 260 30.03 -87.85 -92.53
C GLU A 260 30.90 -87.45 -93.75
N ALA A 261 31.48 -86.25 -93.75
CA ALA A 261 32.45 -85.82 -94.75
C ALA A 261 33.75 -86.65 -94.70
N ALA A 262 34.24 -86.99 -93.51
CA ALA A 262 35.37 -87.91 -93.36
C ALA A 262 35.04 -89.32 -93.86
N ARG A 263 33.79 -89.77 -93.67
CA ARG A 263 33.28 -91.06 -94.15
C ARG A 263 33.21 -91.16 -95.68
N ALA A 264 32.96 -90.04 -96.36
CA ALA A 264 32.93 -89.94 -97.82
C ALA A 264 34.33 -89.88 -98.49
N GLY A 265 35.42 -89.90 -97.72
CA GLY A 265 36.79 -89.95 -98.23
C GLY A 265 37.18 -88.72 -99.06
N GLU A 266 37.85 -88.91 -100.20
CA GLU A 266 38.35 -87.82 -101.06
C GLU A 266 37.22 -86.93 -101.63
N HIS A 267 36.01 -87.46 -101.81
CA HIS A 267 34.85 -86.68 -102.29
C HIS A 267 34.26 -85.75 -101.22
N GLY A 268 34.53 -85.99 -99.94
CA GLY A 268 34.02 -85.20 -98.81
C GLY A 268 34.93 -84.06 -98.36
N ARG A 269 36.12 -83.91 -98.95
CA ARG A 269 37.17 -82.98 -98.48
C ARG A 269 36.69 -81.52 -98.39
N GLY A 270 35.96 -81.04 -99.38
CA GLY A 270 35.38 -79.68 -99.37
C GLY A 270 34.31 -79.49 -98.29
N PHE A 271 33.46 -80.50 -98.09
CA PHE A 271 32.43 -80.48 -97.03
C PHE A 271 33.04 -80.53 -95.63
N ALA A 272 34.14 -81.27 -95.44
CA ALA A 272 34.84 -81.34 -94.15
C ALA A 272 35.39 -79.98 -93.70
N VAL A 273 35.93 -79.19 -94.64
CA VAL A 273 36.44 -77.83 -94.36
C VAL A 273 35.30 -76.90 -93.98
N VAL A 274 34.19 -76.91 -94.73
CA VAL A 274 33.01 -76.09 -94.41
C VAL A 274 32.42 -76.49 -93.05
N ALA A 275 32.31 -77.78 -92.76
CA ALA A 275 31.82 -78.27 -91.47
C ALA A 275 32.72 -77.83 -90.30
N GLN A 276 34.04 -77.84 -90.47
CA GLN A 276 34.98 -77.34 -89.46
C GLN A 276 34.86 -75.81 -89.27
N GLU A 277 34.65 -75.05 -90.34
CA GLU A 277 34.45 -73.60 -90.26
C GLU A 277 33.13 -73.24 -89.56
N VAL A 278 32.03 -73.94 -89.89
CA VAL A 278 30.73 -73.80 -89.19
C VAL A 278 30.88 -74.15 -87.71
N ARG A 279 31.66 -75.18 -87.38
CA ARG A 279 31.94 -75.57 -85.99
C ARG A 279 32.70 -74.47 -85.24
N ASN A 280 33.71 -73.87 -85.87
CA ASN A 280 34.47 -72.76 -85.29
C ASN A 280 33.57 -71.53 -85.06
N LEU A 281 32.73 -71.18 -86.04
CA LEU A 281 31.76 -70.09 -85.93
C LEU A 281 30.74 -70.34 -84.80
N ALA A 282 30.27 -71.58 -84.65
CA ALA A 282 29.38 -71.98 -83.56
C ALA A 282 30.08 -71.84 -82.20
N GLY A 283 31.35 -72.27 -82.07
CA GLY A 283 32.15 -72.08 -80.86
C GLY A 283 32.36 -70.61 -80.50
N ARG A 284 32.66 -69.76 -81.49
CA ARG A 284 32.76 -68.30 -81.30
C ARG A 284 31.43 -67.69 -80.85
N SER A 285 30.31 -68.14 -81.41
CA SER A 285 28.97 -67.68 -81.05
C SER A 285 28.61 -68.05 -79.61
N ALA A 286 28.95 -69.26 -79.17
CA ALA A 286 28.75 -69.70 -77.78
C ALA A 286 29.59 -68.88 -76.79
N SER A 287 30.87 -68.61 -77.12
CA SER A 287 31.74 -67.76 -76.29
C SER A 287 31.16 -66.34 -76.15
N ALA A 288 30.76 -65.73 -77.27
CA ALA A 288 30.16 -64.39 -77.27
C ALA A 288 28.84 -64.36 -76.49
N ALA A 289 28.00 -65.38 -76.61
CA ALA A 289 26.78 -65.51 -75.82
C ALA A 289 27.08 -65.61 -74.32
N GLY A 290 28.12 -66.36 -73.92
CA GLY A 290 28.57 -66.44 -72.52
C GLY A 290 29.08 -65.11 -71.97
N GLU A 291 29.84 -64.34 -72.75
CA GLU A 291 30.30 -62.99 -72.37
C GLU A 291 29.11 -62.02 -72.20
N ILE A 292 28.15 -62.01 -73.14
CA ILE A 292 26.95 -61.17 -73.04
C ILE A 292 26.12 -61.57 -71.83
N ARG A 293 25.94 -62.87 -71.57
CA ARG A 293 25.22 -63.36 -70.38
C ARG A 293 25.83 -62.84 -69.10
N THR A 294 27.17 -62.85 -69.00
CA THR A 294 27.89 -62.34 -67.83
C THR A 294 27.67 -60.84 -67.65
N LEU A 295 27.70 -60.05 -68.73
CA LEU A 295 27.44 -58.61 -68.68
C LEU A 295 25.98 -58.29 -68.30
N ILE A 296 25.01 -59.06 -68.77
CA ILE A 296 23.60 -58.91 -68.40
C ILE A 296 23.39 -59.27 -66.93
N GLN A 297 24.01 -60.36 -66.44
CA GLN A 297 23.94 -60.72 -65.03
C GLN A 297 24.50 -59.61 -64.13
N ALA A 298 25.66 -59.05 -64.48
CA ALA A 298 26.25 -57.93 -63.75
C ALA A 298 25.40 -56.65 -63.83
N SER A 299 24.63 -56.47 -64.91
CA SER A 299 23.70 -55.34 -65.06
C SER A 299 22.46 -55.53 -64.18
N LEU A 300 21.90 -56.74 -64.12
CA LEU A 300 20.79 -57.10 -63.23
C LEU A 300 21.17 -56.84 -61.76
N GLU A 301 22.33 -57.31 -61.30
CA GLU A 301 22.81 -57.05 -59.93
C GLU A 301 22.89 -55.55 -59.61
N LYS A 302 23.35 -54.72 -60.57
CA LYS A 302 23.42 -53.26 -60.39
C LYS A 302 22.04 -52.62 -60.36
N VAL A 303 21.10 -53.10 -61.17
CA VAL A 303 19.71 -52.63 -61.18
C VAL A 303 19.04 -52.99 -59.86
N ASP A 304 19.23 -54.20 -59.33
CA ASP A 304 18.68 -54.62 -58.03
C ASP A 304 19.19 -53.72 -56.88
N VAL A 305 20.50 -53.46 -56.84
CA VAL A 305 21.10 -52.53 -55.86
C VAL A 305 20.58 -51.10 -56.06
N GLY A 306 20.38 -50.69 -57.32
CA GLY A 306 19.80 -49.40 -57.67
C GLY A 306 18.38 -49.25 -57.14
N THR A 307 17.50 -50.20 -57.45
CA THR A 307 16.11 -50.26 -56.99
C THR A 307 16.04 -50.17 -55.47
N ALA A 308 16.82 -50.98 -54.75
CA ALA A 308 16.82 -50.96 -53.28
C ALA A 308 17.21 -49.58 -52.70
N ARG A 309 18.17 -48.87 -53.32
CA ARG A 309 18.57 -47.52 -52.88
C ARG A 309 17.51 -46.47 -53.18
N VAL A 310 16.83 -46.57 -54.31
CA VAL A 310 15.77 -45.64 -54.71
C VAL A 310 14.52 -45.87 -53.86
N ASP A 311 14.17 -47.11 -53.54
CA ASP A 311 13.10 -47.44 -52.58
C ASP A 311 13.39 -46.83 -51.20
N GLN A 312 14.63 -46.97 -50.72
CA GLN A 312 15.04 -46.34 -49.47
C GLN A 312 14.92 -44.81 -49.55
N ALA A 313 15.32 -44.18 -50.67
CA ALA A 313 15.13 -42.74 -50.85
C ALA A 313 13.64 -42.33 -50.82
N GLY A 314 12.75 -43.17 -51.36
CA GLY A 314 11.30 -42.95 -51.32
C GLY A 314 10.74 -43.04 -49.89
N GLN A 315 11.22 -44.00 -49.10
CA GLN A 315 10.87 -44.08 -47.67
C GLN A 315 11.34 -42.83 -46.90
N THR A 316 12.57 -42.37 -47.14
CA THR A 316 13.08 -41.14 -46.53
C THR A 316 12.25 -39.91 -46.91
N MET A 317 11.76 -39.82 -48.14
CA MET A 317 10.85 -38.72 -48.54
C MET A 317 9.54 -38.75 -47.75
N ASN A 318 8.96 -39.92 -47.51
CA ASN A 318 7.75 -40.06 -46.68
C ASN A 318 8.02 -39.65 -45.22
N GLU A 319 9.19 -40.01 -44.67
CA GLU A 319 9.60 -39.57 -43.33
C GLU A 319 9.77 -38.05 -43.24
N ILE A 320 10.33 -37.42 -44.29
CA ILE A 320 10.44 -35.95 -44.38
C ILE A 320 9.05 -35.31 -44.37
N VAL A 321 8.11 -35.80 -45.19
CA VAL A 321 6.73 -35.29 -45.21
C VAL A 321 6.10 -35.36 -43.81
N ALA A 322 6.23 -36.50 -43.13
CA ALA A 322 5.71 -36.68 -41.77
C ALA A 322 6.39 -35.76 -40.73
N ALA A 323 7.69 -35.52 -40.86
CA ALA A 323 8.42 -34.60 -40.00
C ALA A 323 8.00 -33.14 -40.22
N VAL A 324 7.87 -32.72 -41.48
CA VAL A 324 7.45 -31.37 -41.84
C VAL A 324 6.00 -31.10 -41.43
N GLN A 325 5.12 -32.10 -41.54
CA GLN A 325 3.74 -31.98 -41.05
C GLN A 325 3.71 -31.70 -39.53
N ARG A 326 4.51 -32.43 -38.74
CA ARG A 326 4.63 -32.16 -37.29
C ARG A 326 5.14 -30.76 -36.99
N VAL A 327 6.08 -30.24 -37.79
CA VAL A 327 6.55 -28.85 -37.66
C VAL A 327 5.40 -27.87 -37.92
N SER A 328 4.60 -28.09 -38.96
CA SER A 328 3.41 -27.27 -39.26
C SER A 328 2.43 -27.25 -38.08
N ASP A 329 2.12 -28.43 -37.52
CA ASP A 329 1.19 -28.54 -36.39
C ASP A 329 1.71 -27.77 -35.16
N ILE A 330 3.01 -27.86 -34.85
CA ILE A 330 3.64 -27.11 -33.75
C ILE A 330 3.57 -25.59 -34.01
N MET A 331 3.82 -25.15 -35.25
CA MET A 331 3.74 -23.73 -35.60
C MET A 331 2.31 -23.19 -35.43
N ASP A 332 1.29 -23.98 -35.78
CA ASP A 332 -0.11 -23.60 -35.59
C ASP A 332 -0.47 -23.50 -34.09
N GLU A 333 0.03 -24.41 -33.25
CA GLU A 333 -0.09 -24.32 -31.79
C GLU A 333 0.59 -23.05 -31.23
N ILE A 334 1.81 -22.72 -31.68
CA ILE A 334 2.53 -21.51 -31.26
C ILE A 334 1.77 -20.24 -31.68
N ALA A 335 1.22 -20.21 -32.89
CA ALA A 335 0.42 -19.08 -33.37
C ALA A 335 -0.84 -18.89 -32.50
N SER A 336 -1.52 -19.98 -32.15
CA SER A 336 -2.69 -19.95 -31.27
C SER A 336 -2.32 -19.49 -29.85
N ALA A 337 -1.24 -20.02 -29.28
CA ALA A 337 -0.76 -19.64 -27.95
C ALA A 337 -0.32 -18.17 -27.90
N SER A 338 0.32 -17.68 -28.96
CA SER A 338 0.73 -16.28 -29.07
C SER A 338 -0.48 -15.33 -29.15
N LEU A 339 -1.54 -15.73 -29.86
CA LEU A 339 -2.81 -15.00 -29.88
C LEU A 339 -3.46 -14.91 -28.49
N GLU A 340 -3.45 -16.01 -27.73
CA GLU A 340 -3.94 -16.02 -26.36
C GLU A 340 -3.09 -15.14 -25.43
N GLN A 341 -1.76 -15.19 -25.56
CA GLN A 341 -0.85 -14.32 -24.83
C GLN A 341 -1.10 -12.84 -25.15
N SER A 342 -1.31 -12.49 -26.42
CA SER A 342 -1.62 -11.11 -26.84
C SER A 342 -2.91 -10.59 -26.16
N ASN A 343 -3.96 -11.42 -26.13
CA ASN A 343 -5.19 -11.10 -25.41
C ASN A 343 -4.95 -10.93 -23.89
N GLY A 344 -4.13 -11.79 -23.30
CA GLY A 344 -3.72 -11.69 -21.89
C GLY A 344 -2.97 -10.39 -21.60
N ILE A 345 -2.03 -10.00 -22.46
CA ILE A 345 -1.28 -8.74 -22.34
C ILE A 345 -2.21 -7.54 -22.46
N SER A 346 -3.21 -7.58 -23.36
CA SER A 346 -4.22 -6.51 -23.46
C SER A 346 -5.00 -6.32 -22.15
N GLN A 347 -5.38 -7.40 -21.47
CA GLN A 347 -6.04 -7.33 -20.16
C GLN A 347 -5.12 -6.75 -19.08
N VAL A 348 -3.84 -7.15 -19.08
CA VAL A 348 -2.85 -6.59 -18.15
C VAL A 348 -2.65 -5.10 -18.40
N ASN A 349 -2.63 -4.65 -19.66
CA ASN A 349 -2.52 -3.24 -20.02
C ASN A 349 -3.72 -2.41 -19.48
N GLN A 350 -4.94 -2.97 -19.57
CA GLN A 350 -6.12 -2.35 -18.94
C GLN A 350 -5.96 -2.23 -17.41
N ALA A 351 -5.44 -3.26 -16.75
CA ALA A 351 -5.17 -3.23 -15.31
C ALA A 351 -4.10 -2.20 -14.93
N VAL A 352 -3.03 -2.08 -15.73
CA VAL A 352 -1.99 -1.05 -15.57
C VAL A 352 -2.58 0.36 -15.71
N THR A 353 -3.46 0.58 -16.69
CA THR A 353 -4.16 1.86 -16.85
C THR A 353 -5.03 2.19 -15.62
N GLN A 354 -5.71 1.20 -15.05
CA GLN A 354 -6.49 1.39 -13.84
C GLN A 354 -5.62 1.67 -12.60
N MET A 355 -4.45 1.03 -12.51
CA MET A 355 -3.48 1.34 -11.46
C MET A 355 -2.96 2.77 -11.57
N ASP A 356 -2.71 3.28 -12.79
CA ASP A 356 -2.29 4.66 -13.00
C ASP A 356 -3.34 5.66 -12.47
N GLN A 357 -4.62 5.40 -12.74
CA GLN A 357 -5.72 6.22 -12.20
C GLN A 357 -5.72 6.26 -10.67
N VAL A 358 -5.47 5.12 -10.01
CA VAL A 358 -5.39 5.04 -8.54
C VAL A 358 -4.16 5.78 -8.02
N ILE A 359 -3.01 5.70 -8.71
CA ILE A 359 -1.80 6.46 -8.35
C ILE A 359 -2.06 7.96 -8.45
N GLN A 360 -2.70 8.43 -9.52
CA GLN A 360 -3.07 9.84 -9.67
C GLN A 360 -4.07 10.29 -8.59
N GLN A 361 -5.04 9.43 -8.25
CA GLN A 361 -5.96 9.70 -7.15
C GLN A 361 -5.24 9.76 -5.80
N ASN A 362 -4.28 8.87 -5.55
CA ASN A 362 -3.47 8.89 -4.35
C ASN A 362 -2.64 10.18 -4.26
N ALA A 363 -2.03 10.63 -5.37
CA ALA A 363 -1.32 11.90 -5.40
C ALA A 363 -2.24 13.09 -5.04
N ALA A 364 -3.46 13.10 -5.56
CA ALA A 364 -4.45 14.12 -5.19
C ALA A 364 -4.85 14.05 -3.71
N LEU A 365 -5.06 12.84 -3.18
CA LEU A 365 -5.39 12.62 -1.77
C LEU A 365 -4.24 13.03 -0.83
N VAL A 366 -3.00 12.73 -1.20
CA VAL A 366 -1.79 13.17 -0.46
C VAL A 366 -1.76 14.69 -0.39
N GLN A 367 -1.98 15.38 -1.51
CA GLN A 367 -2.00 16.85 -1.55
C GLN A 367 -3.13 17.44 -0.69
N GLN A 368 -4.33 16.83 -0.74
CA GLN A 368 -5.47 17.23 0.09
C GLN A 368 -5.18 17.02 1.58
N ALA A 369 -4.64 15.87 1.96
CA ALA A 369 -4.31 15.55 3.33
C ALA A 369 -3.17 16.44 3.87
N ALA A 370 -2.19 16.82 3.03
CA ALA A 370 -1.12 17.72 3.41
C ALA A 370 -1.69 19.12 3.73
N THR A 371 -2.60 19.60 2.88
CA THR A 371 -3.32 20.85 3.10
C THR A 371 -4.14 20.81 4.40
N ALA A 372 -4.85 19.72 4.65
CA ALA A 372 -5.63 19.53 5.87
C ALA A 372 -4.75 19.50 7.13
N ALA A 373 -3.59 18.83 7.08
CA ALA A 373 -2.63 18.80 8.17
C ALA A 373 -2.10 20.21 8.50
N THR A 374 -1.72 21.01 7.49
CA THR A 374 -1.30 22.40 7.70
C THR A 374 -2.41 23.27 8.29
N GLN A 375 -3.68 23.06 7.89
CA GLN A 375 -4.82 23.77 8.47
C GLN A 375 -5.05 23.39 9.94
N LEU A 376 -4.94 22.10 10.29
CA LEU A 376 -5.03 21.63 11.67
C LEU A 376 -3.90 22.21 12.54
N GLU A 377 -2.68 22.26 12.01
CA GLU A 377 -1.53 22.87 12.68
C GLU A 377 -1.80 24.35 13.00
N ALA A 378 -2.29 25.11 12.02
CA ALA A 378 -2.63 26.52 12.18
C ALA A 378 -3.77 26.74 13.20
N GLU A 379 -4.80 25.90 13.19
CA GLU A 379 -5.93 26.02 14.12
C GLU A 379 -5.53 25.62 15.55
N ALA A 380 -4.71 24.59 15.71
CA ALA A 380 -4.12 24.23 17.01
C ALA A 380 -3.24 25.37 17.57
N ALA A 381 -2.45 26.02 16.71
CA ALA A 381 -1.65 27.18 17.09
C ALA A 381 -2.53 28.37 17.56
N ARG A 382 -3.64 28.64 16.86
CA ARG A 382 -4.61 29.68 17.25
C ARG A 382 -5.30 29.37 18.57
N LEU A 383 -5.73 28.12 18.80
CA LEU A 383 -6.32 27.70 20.07
C LEU A 383 -5.31 27.88 21.21
N ARG A 384 -4.06 27.49 20.99
CA ARG A 384 -2.97 27.69 21.96
C ARG A 384 -2.78 29.18 22.27
N GLU A 385 -2.73 30.04 21.26
CA GLU A 385 -2.61 31.50 21.44
C GLU A 385 -3.80 32.09 22.22
N ALA A 386 -5.01 31.64 21.91
CA ALA A 386 -6.22 32.09 22.61
C ALA A 386 -6.19 31.76 24.11
N VAL A 387 -5.65 30.59 24.49
CA VAL A 387 -5.53 30.16 25.89
C VAL A 387 -4.27 30.66 26.59
N LEU A 388 -3.24 31.10 25.86
CA LEU A 388 -2.00 31.64 26.45
C LEU A 388 -2.22 32.92 27.27
N ARG A 389 -3.33 33.64 27.03
CA ARG A 389 -3.74 34.77 27.86
C ARG A 389 -4.10 34.36 29.29
N PHE A 390 -4.46 33.09 29.51
CA PHE A 390 -4.81 32.58 30.83
C PHE A 390 -3.59 32.01 31.56
N ARG A 391 -3.24 32.58 32.71
CA ARG A 391 -2.16 32.09 33.58
C ARG A 391 -2.73 31.10 34.59
N LEU A 392 -2.19 29.89 34.63
CA LEU A 392 -2.63 28.83 35.53
C LEU A 392 -1.71 28.70 36.75
N THR A 393 -2.25 28.24 37.88
CA THR A 393 -1.50 27.97 39.11
C THR A 393 -0.42 26.92 38.86
N GLY A 394 0.84 27.23 39.20
CA GLY A 394 2.01 26.37 38.95
C GLY A 394 2.96 26.82 37.84
N GLN A 395 2.71 27.98 37.21
CA GLN A 395 3.63 28.59 36.22
C GLN A 395 4.69 29.53 36.83
N HIS A 396 5.19 29.24 38.03
CA HIS A 396 6.45 29.79 38.52
C HIS A 396 7.52 28.71 38.53
N GLY A 397 8.29 28.66 37.46
CA GLY A 397 9.66 28.18 37.45
C GLY A 397 9.87 26.69 37.67
N GLU A 398 9.74 25.91 36.61
CA GLU A 398 10.79 24.97 36.24
C GLU A 398 10.73 24.78 34.70
N PRO A 399 11.85 24.98 33.97
CA PRO A 399 11.87 24.57 32.59
C PRO A 399 11.66 23.06 32.59
N VAL A 400 10.56 22.61 31.97
CA VAL A 400 10.40 21.20 31.64
C VAL A 400 11.55 20.87 30.70
N ARG A 401 12.64 20.43 31.31
CA ARG A 401 13.78 19.84 30.64
C ARG A 401 13.17 18.68 29.89
N ALA A 402 13.08 18.82 28.57
CA ALA A 402 12.53 17.82 27.68
C ALA A 402 13.09 16.47 28.11
N ALA A 403 12.25 15.69 28.79
CA ALA A 403 12.52 14.29 28.99
C ALA A 403 12.53 13.76 27.56
N ALA A 404 13.73 13.49 27.07
CA ALA A 404 13.96 12.68 25.89
C ALA A 404 13.34 11.32 26.20
N THR A 405 12.02 11.22 26.02
CA THR A 405 11.31 9.97 26.01
C THR A 405 11.94 9.17 24.90
N LYS A 406 12.53 8.06 25.32
CA LYS A 406 13.27 7.10 24.52
C LYS A 406 12.63 6.94 23.14
N ARG A 407 13.23 7.60 22.17
CA ARG A 407 13.08 7.35 20.75
C ARG A 407 13.69 5.98 20.47
N ASN A 408 12.94 4.92 20.73
CA ASN A 408 13.21 3.56 20.31
C ASN A 408 11.90 2.76 20.37
N ALA A 409 11.23 2.63 19.21
CA ALA A 409 10.61 1.39 18.73
C ALA A 409 9.57 1.64 17.62
N VAL A 410 9.93 2.30 16.51
CA VAL A 410 9.26 2.05 15.21
C VAL A 410 10.25 1.97 14.03
N LYS A 411 11.56 2.20 14.24
CA LYS A 411 12.58 1.99 13.20
C LYS A 411 13.01 0.53 13.06
N ALA A 412 12.04 -0.39 13.04
CA ALA A 412 12.24 -1.81 12.80
C ALA A 412 11.11 -2.38 11.94
N LEU A 413 10.77 -1.71 10.84
CA LEU A 413 10.09 -2.32 9.70
C LEU A 413 10.54 -1.67 8.39
N ALA A 414 11.86 -1.57 8.21
CA ALA A 414 12.49 -1.29 6.94
C ALA A 414 13.75 -2.15 6.84
N ALA A 415 13.56 -3.46 6.77
CA ALA A 415 14.55 -4.30 6.13
C ALA A 415 14.32 -4.13 4.62
N PRO A 416 15.34 -3.74 3.83
CA PRO A 416 15.23 -3.89 2.39
C PRO A 416 15.15 -5.39 2.11
N VAL A 417 14.07 -5.83 1.47
CA VAL A 417 14.02 -7.16 0.86
C VAL A 417 15.00 -7.12 -0.30
N GLY A 418 16.27 -7.36 0.00
CA GLY A 418 17.28 -7.71 -1.00
C GLY A 418 16.91 -9.07 -1.56
N HIS A 419 16.51 -9.08 -2.82
CA HIS A 419 16.35 -10.29 -3.61
C HIS A 419 17.75 -10.86 -3.87
N ASP A 420 18.17 -11.88 -3.12
CA ASP A 420 19.30 -12.75 -3.49
C ASP A 420 18.69 -13.98 -4.19
N PRO A 421 18.92 -14.20 -5.50
CA PRO A 421 18.37 -15.34 -6.21
C PRO A 421 19.32 -16.52 -6.04
N ARG A 422 19.14 -17.31 -4.98
CA ARG A 422 19.73 -18.65 -4.89
C ARG A 422 18.72 -19.66 -4.36
N PRO A 423 18.46 -20.77 -5.08
CA PRO A 423 17.47 -21.74 -4.68
C PRO A 423 17.99 -22.58 -3.50
N ALA A 424 17.21 -22.63 -2.42
CA ALA A 424 17.49 -23.49 -1.28
C ALA A 424 17.11 -24.94 -1.60
N GLU A 425 18.09 -25.83 -1.59
CA GLU A 425 17.91 -27.29 -1.62
C GLU A 425 17.07 -27.76 -0.43
N ARG A 426 15.92 -28.37 -0.74
CA ARG A 426 15.14 -29.16 0.23
C ARG A 426 15.71 -30.57 0.34
N LYS A 427 16.26 -30.92 1.50
CA LYS A 427 16.45 -32.34 1.89
C LYS A 427 15.10 -32.95 2.29
N PRO A 428 14.71 -34.13 1.75
CA PRO A 428 13.55 -34.85 2.24
C PRO A 428 13.87 -35.71 3.46
N ARG A 429 12.97 -35.71 4.44
CA ARG A 429 12.91 -36.66 5.56
C ARG A 429 12.29 -37.96 5.04
N GLY A 430 12.99 -39.08 5.24
CA GLY A 430 12.62 -40.39 4.71
C GLY A 430 11.45 -41.08 5.41
N ALA A 431 10.85 -42.01 4.66
CA ALA A 431 10.21 -43.21 5.18
C ALA A 431 10.32 -44.35 4.15
N MET A 432 10.74 -45.51 4.66
CA MET A 432 10.43 -46.88 4.21
C MET A 432 10.83 -47.37 2.79
N ASN A 433 11.94 -48.09 2.77
CA ASN A 433 12.24 -49.36 2.08
C ASN A 433 11.12 -50.07 1.27
N THR A 434 11.35 -50.31 -0.03
CA THR A 434 11.14 -51.61 -0.72
C THR A 434 11.89 -51.70 -2.07
N SER A 435 12.70 -52.76 -2.21
CA SER A 435 13.08 -53.57 -3.39
C SER A 435 13.67 -52.95 -4.70
N LYS A 436 14.95 -53.30 -4.94
CA LYS A 436 15.56 -53.90 -6.15
C LYS A 436 15.02 -53.60 -7.57
N SER A 437 15.86 -52.98 -8.40
CA SER A 437 16.31 -53.35 -9.79
C SER A 437 17.02 -52.10 -10.36
N ASN A 438 18.35 -52.10 -10.57
CA ASN A 438 19.12 -52.50 -11.76
C ASN A 438 18.68 -51.82 -13.08
N GLU A 439 19.67 -51.29 -13.82
CA GLU A 439 19.62 -50.69 -15.19
C GLU A 439 19.06 -49.24 -15.23
N GLU A 440 19.67 -48.20 -15.81
CA GLU A 440 20.73 -48.03 -16.83
C GLU A 440 21.31 -46.60 -16.74
N GLU A 441 22.64 -46.48 -16.84
CA GLU A 441 23.34 -45.27 -17.30
C GLU A 441 23.25 -45.20 -18.82
N GLU A 442 22.88 -44.05 -19.40
CA GLU A 442 23.30 -43.51 -20.71
C GLU A 442 22.19 -42.65 -21.31
N TRP A 443 22.20 -41.33 -21.10
CA TRP A 443 21.71 -40.34 -22.08
C TRP A 443 22.39 -38.99 -21.80
N ALA A 444 23.61 -38.83 -22.33
CA ALA A 444 24.30 -37.54 -22.41
C ALA A 444 25.23 -37.48 -23.63
N SER A 445 24.66 -37.56 -24.84
CA SER A 445 25.17 -36.89 -26.04
C SER A 445 24.19 -37.12 -27.19
N PHE A 446 23.48 -36.08 -27.61
CA PHE A 446 23.25 -35.74 -29.02
C PHE A 446 22.81 -34.28 -29.10
#